data_AF-A0A482RC55-F1
#
_entry.id   AF-A0A482RC55-F1
#
_cell.length_a   1.000
_cell.length_b   1.000
_cell.length_c   1.000
_cell.angle_alpha   90.00
_cell.angle_beta   90.00
_cell.angle_gamma   90.00
#
_symmetry.space_group_name_H-M   'P 1'
#
loop_
_entity.id
_entity.type
_entity.pdbx_description
1 polymer ?
#
loop_
_entity_poly.entity_id
_entity_poly.type
_entity_poly.pdbx_seq_one_letter_code
_entity_poly.pdbx_strand_id
1 'polypeptide(L)'
;MPSPLGGGAAALASPRKVLYSGWLRKKGRGRKLLGGHRWHRRWFLLSQHDICYLTGPSASSVRGTITLHGAKVTVRAHPKYAYYFSIATGLG
;
A
#
# COMPACT_ATOMS: atom_id res chain seq x y z
N MET A 1 9.75 -36.70 30.15
CA MET A 1 8.66 -36.53 29.16
C MET A 1 8.41 -35.04 28.98
N PRO A 2 8.83 -34.40 27.88
CA PRO A 2 8.59 -32.98 27.65
C PRO A 2 7.18 -32.73 27.11
N SER A 3 6.51 -31.69 27.62
CA SER A 3 5.22 -31.19 27.17
C SER A 3 5.32 -30.53 25.79
N PRO A 4 4.40 -30.77 24.84
CA PRO A 4 4.42 -30.10 23.57
C PRO A 4 3.70 -28.75 23.63
N LEU A 5 4.45 -27.72 23.21
CA LEU A 5 4.01 -26.62 22.36
C LEU A 5 2.96 -25.66 22.97
N GLY A 6 3.50 -24.57 23.51
CA GLY A 6 2.79 -23.31 23.66
C GLY A 6 2.10 -22.95 22.34
N GLY A 7 0.78 -22.80 22.43
CA GLY A 7 -0.07 -22.29 21.38
C GLY A 7 0.28 -20.84 21.08
N GLY A 8 1.37 -20.64 20.34
CA GLY A 8 1.52 -19.51 19.44
C GLY A 8 0.53 -19.70 18.31
N ALA A 9 -0.76 -19.46 18.61
CA ALA A 9 -1.71 -19.10 17.59
C ALA A 9 -1.17 -17.80 16.99
N ALA A 10 -0.32 -17.95 15.96
CA ALA A 10 -0.08 -16.91 14.99
C ALA A 10 -1.47 -16.37 14.68
N ALA A 11 -1.74 -15.15 15.18
CA ALA A 11 -3.02 -14.51 15.03
C ALA A 11 -3.41 -14.70 13.58
N LEU A 12 -4.39 -15.58 13.36
CA LEU A 12 -5.00 -15.80 12.06
C LEU A 12 -5.63 -14.47 11.78
N ALA A 13 -4.84 -13.59 11.16
CA ALA A 13 -5.17 -12.21 10.93
C ALA A 13 -6.46 -12.28 10.15
N SER A 14 -7.56 -11.93 10.82
CA SER A 14 -8.86 -11.78 10.19
C SER A 14 -8.63 -11.09 8.85
N PRO A 15 -9.25 -11.56 7.75
CA PRO A 15 -9.07 -10.94 6.44
C PRO A 15 -9.20 -9.45 6.62
N ARG A 16 -8.10 -8.72 6.42
CA ARG A 16 -8.06 -7.29 6.75
C ARG A 16 -9.15 -6.62 5.93
N LYS A 17 -10.20 -6.17 6.61
CA LYS A 17 -11.39 -5.64 5.94
C LYS A 17 -10.96 -4.51 5.02
N VAL A 18 -11.29 -4.65 3.74
CA VAL A 18 -11.07 -3.59 2.76
C VAL A 18 -12.16 -2.54 2.98
N LEU A 19 -11.74 -1.34 3.33
CA LEU A 19 -12.62 -0.19 3.53
C LEU A 19 -12.94 0.49 2.20
N TYR A 20 -11.94 0.55 1.31
CA TYR A 20 -12.11 1.12 -0.01
C TYR A 20 -11.21 0.44 -1.03
N SER A 21 -11.63 0.41 -2.28
CA SER A 21 -10.81 -0.09 -3.37
C SER A 21 -11.04 0.72 -4.64
N GLY A 22 -10.01 0.84 -5.47
CA GLY A 22 -10.12 1.66 -6.67
C GLY A 22 -8.84 1.79 -7.46
N TRP A 23 -8.99 2.34 -8.67
CA TRP A 23 -7.85 2.65 -9.52
C TRP A 23 -7.23 3.99 -9.14
N LEU A 24 -5.93 4.00 -8.89
CA LEU A 24 -5.14 5.23 -8.80
C LEU A 24 -3.92 5.13 -9.72
N ARG A 25 -3.39 6.30 -10.10
CA ARG A 25 -2.04 6.39 -10.69
C ARG A 25 -1.05 6.66 -9.57
N LYS A 26 0.03 5.90 -9.51
CA LYS A 26 1.12 6.10 -8.55
C LYS A 26 2.43 6.34 -9.28
N LYS A 27 3.27 7.22 -8.73
CA LYS A 27 4.64 7.45 -9.21
C LYS A 27 5.56 6.28 -8.80
N GLY A 28 6.46 5.85 -9.69
CA GLY A 28 7.52 4.90 -9.36
C GLY A 28 8.44 5.44 -8.24
N ARG A 29 9.09 4.54 -7.48
CA ARG A 29 10.21 4.91 -6.60
C ARG A 29 11.50 4.85 -7.43
N GLY A 30 12.32 5.90 -7.42
CA GLY A 30 13.64 5.89 -8.06
C GLY A 30 14.07 7.27 -8.58
N ARG A 31 15.33 7.66 -8.32
CA ARG A 31 15.88 8.96 -8.76
C ARG A 31 16.64 8.91 -10.09
N LYS A 32 17.02 7.74 -10.64
CA LYS A 32 17.60 7.63 -12.00
C LYS A 32 17.79 6.22 -12.58
N LEU A 33 17.30 5.14 -11.95
CA LEU A 33 17.41 3.79 -12.48
C LEU A 33 16.05 3.30 -13.00
N LEU A 34 15.85 3.48 -14.31
CA LEU A 34 14.90 2.76 -15.19
C LEU A 34 13.42 2.69 -14.77
N GLY A 35 12.82 3.81 -14.34
CA GLY A 35 11.34 3.90 -14.24
C GLY A 35 10.77 4.86 -13.19
N GLY A 36 11.61 5.41 -12.31
CA GLY A 36 11.19 6.21 -11.15
C GLY A 36 10.43 7.53 -11.42
N HIS A 37 10.30 7.94 -12.68
CA HIS A 37 9.49 9.11 -13.07
C HIS A 37 8.14 8.74 -13.70
N ARG A 38 7.90 7.46 -14.00
CA ARG A 38 6.67 7.04 -14.68
C ARG A 38 5.55 6.85 -13.67
N TRP A 39 4.38 7.31 -14.08
CA TRP A 39 3.12 7.07 -13.38
C TRP A 39 2.52 5.77 -13.90
N HIS A 40 2.20 4.86 -12.98
CA HIS A 40 1.59 3.58 -13.29
C HIS A 40 0.19 3.52 -12.69
N ARG A 41 -0.78 3.04 -13.48
CA ARG A 41 -2.11 2.69 -12.99
C ARG A 41 -2.01 1.39 -12.16
N ARG A 42 -2.55 1.41 -10.96
CA ARG A 42 -2.58 0.27 -10.02
C ARG A 42 -3.94 0.22 -9.31
N TRP A 43 -4.39 -0.99 -9.01
CA TRP A 43 -5.58 -1.20 -8.18
C TRP A 43 -5.17 -1.14 -6.72
N PHE A 44 -5.75 -0.23 -5.97
CA PHE A 44 -5.44 -0.01 -4.56
C PHE A 44 -6.52 -0.63 -3.68
N LEU A 45 -6.10 -1.21 -2.58
CA LEU A 45 -6.93 -1.71 -1.50
C LEU A 45 -6.54 -0.95 -0.23
N LEU A 46 -7.50 -0.21 0.33
CA LEU A 46 -7.36 0.49 1.59
C LEU A 46 -7.96 -0.36 2.71
N SER A 47 -7.16 -0.65 3.72
CA SER A 47 -7.61 -1.26 4.97
C SER A 47 -7.34 -0.29 6.14
N GLN A 48 -7.69 -0.70 7.35
CA GLN A 48 -7.56 0.14 8.55
C GLN A 48 -6.13 0.65 8.80
N HIS A 49 -5.11 -0.14 8.48
CA HIS A 49 -3.71 0.17 8.81
C HIS A 49 -2.79 0.32 7.61
N ASP A 50 -3.18 -0.20 6.45
CA ASP A 50 -2.32 -0.30 5.28
C ASP A 50 -3.09 0.02 3.99
N ILE A 51 -2.33 0.49 3.01
CA ILE A 51 -2.75 0.55 1.61
C ILE A 51 -1.88 -0.44 0.82
N CYS A 52 -2.51 -1.43 0.21
CA CYS A 52 -1.85 -2.35 -0.72
C CYS A 52 -2.17 -1.96 -2.17
N TYR A 53 -1.30 -2.31 -3.11
CA TYR A 53 -1.61 -2.13 -4.53
C TYR A 53 -1.21 -3.33 -5.39
N LEU A 54 -2.04 -3.60 -6.39
CA LEU A 54 -1.90 -4.70 -7.34
C LEU A 54 -1.85 -4.16 -8.78
N THR A 55 -1.55 -5.04 -9.75
CA THR A 55 -1.62 -4.67 -11.18
C THR A 55 -3.05 -4.47 -11.66
N GLY A 56 -4.03 -5.14 -11.04
CA GLY A 56 -5.46 -5.02 -11.32
C GLY A 56 -6.31 -5.69 -10.24
N PRO A 57 -7.65 -5.59 -10.33
CA PRO A 57 -8.57 -6.11 -9.31
C PRO A 57 -8.54 -7.63 -9.18
N SER A 58 -8.31 -8.36 -10.28
CA SER A 58 -8.23 -9.83 -10.31
C SER A 58 -6.82 -10.38 -10.12
N ALA A 59 -5.84 -9.52 -9.83
CA ALA A 59 -4.46 -9.96 -9.66
C ALA A 59 -4.31 -10.71 -8.34
N SER A 60 -3.59 -11.84 -8.38
CA SER A 60 -3.31 -12.67 -7.21
C SER A 60 -2.16 -12.14 -6.35
N SER A 61 -1.30 -11.25 -6.89
CA SER A 61 -0.09 -10.78 -6.21
C SER A 61 -0.12 -9.28 -5.89
N VAL A 62 0.22 -8.97 -4.63
CA VAL A 62 0.44 -7.61 -4.14
C VAL A 62 1.79 -7.11 -4.64
N ARG A 63 1.82 -5.91 -5.23
CA ARG A 63 3.03 -5.26 -5.76
C ARG A 63 3.70 -4.34 -4.75
N GLY A 64 3.04 -4.03 -3.65
CA GLY A 64 3.60 -3.32 -2.52
C GLY A 64 2.54 -2.88 -1.53
N THR A 65 3.02 -2.55 -0.34
CA THR A 65 2.23 -2.16 0.82
C THR A 65 2.77 -0.84 1.37
N ILE A 66 1.86 0.04 1.77
CA ILE A 66 2.16 1.33 2.39
C ILE A 66 1.48 1.31 3.75
N THR A 67 2.28 1.29 4.82
CA THR A 67 1.75 1.36 6.18
C THR A 67 1.36 2.79 6.53
N LEU A 68 0.14 2.94 7.06
CA LEU A 68 -0.46 4.22 7.37
C LEU A 68 -0.16 4.70 8.80
N HIS A 69 0.34 3.84 9.68
CA HIS A 69 0.71 4.23 11.03
C HIS A 69 1.78 5.34 10.99
N GLY A 70 1.47 6.50 11.56
CA GLY A 70 2.35 7.68 11.52
C GLY A 70 2.52 8.31 10.14
N ALA A 71 1.76 7.89 9.13
CA ALA A 71 1.84 8.47 7.79
C ALA A 71 1.13 9.82 7.73
N LYS A 72 1.71 10.78 7.02
CA LYS A 72 1.13 12.09 6.76
C LYS A 72 0.65 12.18 5.31
N VAL A 73 -0.61 12.57 5.13
CA VAL A 73 -1.20 12.84 3.81
C VAL A 73 -1.12 14.33 3.51
N THR A 74 -0.80 14.68 2.27
CA THR A 74 -0.87 16.08 1.81
C THR A 74 -1.50 16.11 0.42
N VAL A 75 -2.62 16.81 0.31
CA VAL A 75 -3.27 17.09 -0.97
C VAL A 75 -2.66 18.38 -1.55
N ARG A 76 -2.31 18.38 -2.84
CA ARG A 76 -1.68 19.54 -3.49
C ARG A 76 -2.22 19.73 -4.90
N ALA A 77 -2.25 20.97 -5.37
CA ALA A 77 -2.37 21.24 -6.78
C ALA A 77 -1.13 20.71 -7.52
N HIS A 78 -1.32 20.09 -8.68
CA HIS A 78 -0.22 19.62 -9.52
C HIS A 78 -0.49 20.04 -10.97
N PRO A 79 0.45 20.71 -11.65
CA PRO A 79 0.20 21.33 -12.96
C PRO A 79 -0.24 20.34 -14.04
N LYS A 80 0.19 19.08 -13.91
CA LYS A 80 -0.13 18.00 -14.86
C LYS A 80 -1.23 17.03 -14.40
N TYR A 81 -1.54 16.95 -13.10
CA TYR A 81 -2.38 15.86 -12.57
C TYR A 81 -3.43 16.44 -11.63
N ALA A 82 -4.69 16.31 -12.00
CA ALA A 82 -5.80 16.61 -11.10
C ALA A 82 -5.86 15.61 -9.93
N TYR A 83 -6.43 16.04 -8.80
CA TYR A 83 -6.68 15.20 -7.62
C TYR A 83 -5.41 14.52 -7.08
N TYR A 84 -4.34 15.31 -6.98
CA TYR A 84 -3.01 14.83 -6.57
C TYR A 84 -2.83 14.89 -5.05
N PHE A 85 -2.29 13.82 -4.48
CA PHE A 85 -1.86 13.78 -3.08
C PHE A 85 -0.57 12.97 -2.93
N SER A 86 0.13 13.20 -1.82
CA SER A 86 1.30 12.44 -1.41
C SER A 86 1.09 11.87 -0.01
N ILE A 87 1.57 10.64 0.20
CA ILE A 87 1.65 10.01 1.51
C ILE A 87 3.12 9.93 1.89
N ALA A 88 3.50 10.59 2.98
CA ALA A 88 4.81 10.48 3.59
C ALA A 88 4.70 9.49 4.76
N THR A 89 5.26 8.29 4.61
CA THR A 89 5.34 7.30 5.68
C THR A 89 6.53 7.63 6.56
N GLY A 90 6.33 7.86 7.85
CA GLY A 90 7.43 8.01 8.79
C GLY A 90 7.99 6.65 9.16
N LEU A 91 9.09 6.23 8.53
CA LEU A 91 10.03 5.20 9.01
C LEU A 91 11.27 5.26 8.10
N GLY A 92 12.37 5.77 8.67
CA GLY A 92 13.64 6.11 8.03
C GLY A 92 14.10 7.49 8.48
#